data_AF-A0A934EX22-F1
#
_entry.id   AF-A0A934EX22-F1
#
_cell.length_a   1.000
_cell.length_b   1.000
_cell.length_c   1.000
_cell.angle_alpha   90.00
_cell.angle_beta   90.00
_cell.angle_gamma   90.00
#
_symmetry.space_group_name_H-M   'P 1'
#
loop_
_entity.id
_entity.type
_entity.pdbx_description
1 polymer ?
#
loop_
_entity_poly.entity_id
_entity_poly.type
_entity_poly.pdbx_seq_one_letter_code
_entity_poly.pdbx_strand_id
1 'polypeptide(L)'
;MTSHRITSHESRITSHASSDSRRFARERRTVLAMIRLYCSHQHGRSGHLCAECVELWDYVQLRLERCPFQDNKPTCAKCPVHCYQPARRAQIQTVMRYAGPRMLWRHPVLAIRHLLDGTKKAPAKK
;
A
#
# COMPACT_ATOMS: atom_id res chain seq x y z
N MET A 1 -33.03 -20.68 -12.56
CA MET A 1 -33.15 -19.58 -11.58
C MET A 1 -32.37 -20.05 -10.35
N THR A 2 -31.14 -19.63 -10.04
CA THR A 2 -30.57 -18.29 -9.94
C THR A 2 -29.16 -18.30 -10.49
N SER A 3 -28.95 -17.35 -11.39
CA SER A 3 -27.70 -17.05 -12.03
C SER A 3 -26.98 -15.97 -11.22
N HIS A 4 -25.66 -15.89 -11.40
CA HIS A 4 -24.82 -14.70 -11.17
C HIS A 4 -24.61 -14.22 -9.72
N ARG A 5 -23.50 -14.65 -9.08
CA ARG A 5 -22.81 -13.78 -8.10
C ARG A 5 -21.31 -14.06 -7.93
N ILE A 6 -20.60 -14.39 -9.01
CA ILE A 6 -19.14 -14.63 -8.96
C ILE A 6 -18.44 -14.10 -10.23
N THR A 7 -18.62 -12.84 -10.64
CA THR A 7 -17.84 -12.27 -11.77
C THR A 7 -17.65 -10.74 -11.76
N SER A 8 -17.78 -10.04 -10.62
CA SER A 8 -17.70 -8.56 -10.60
C SER A 8 -16.45 -7.95 -9.96
N HIS A 9 -15.61 -8.74 -9.28
CA HIS A 9 -14.43 -8.21 -8.57
C HIS A 9 -13.11 -8.42 -9.31
N GLU A 10 -13.03 -9.40 -10.22
CA GLU A 10 -11.82 -9.74 -10.97
C GLU A 10 -11.58 -8.76 -12.15
N SER A 11 -12.65 -8.18 -12.69
CA SER A 11 -12.66 -7.40 -13.93
C SER A 11 -12.12 -5.97 -13.78
N ARG A 12 -11.74 -5.55 -12.56
CA ARG A 12 -11.26 -4.18 -12.27
C ARG A 12 -9.73 -4.08 -12.20
N ILE A 13 -9.02 -5.14 -12.60
CA ILE A 13 -7.55 -5.24 -12.44
C ILE A 13 -6.77 -4.79 -13.69
N THR A 14 -7.40 -4.66 -14.87
CA THR A 14 -6.66 -4.58 -16.15
C THR A 14 -6.62 -3.22 -16.87
N SER A 15 -7.14 -2.12 -16.31
CA SER A 15 -7.35 -0.88 -17.12
C SER A 15 -6.64 0.40 -16.69
N HIS A 16 -5.56 0.39 -15.90
CA HIS A 16 -4.83 1.65 -15.56
C HIS A 16 -3.29 1.57 -15.53
N ALA A 17 -2.68 0.71 -16.34
CA ALA A 17 -1.23 0.61 -16.45
C ALA A 17 -0.68 1.43 -17.64
N SER A 18 -0.47 2.75 -17.49
CA SER A 18 0.30 3.48 -18.52
C SER A 18 1.16 4.67 -18.08
N SER A 19 1.22 5.07 -16.80
CA SER A 19 2.31 5.98 -16.37
C SER A 19 2.70 5.93 -14.87
N ASP A 20 2.62 4.77 -14.21
CA ASP A 20 3.20 4.64 -12.86
C ASP A 20 4.73 4.43 -12.97
N SER A 21 5.56 5.31 -12.41
CA SER A 21 7.00 5.05 -12.39
C SER A 21 7.31 3.71 -11.72
N ARG A 22 8.46 3.12 -12.11
CA ARG A 22 9.00 1.92 -11.45
C ARG A 22 9.11 2.08 -9.93
N ARG A 23 9.26 3.31 -9.41
CA ARG A 23 9.28 3.61 -7.98
C ARG A 23 7.89 3.51 -7.37
N PHE A 24 6.90 4.17 -7.96
CA PHE A 24 5.52 4.14 -7.47
C PHE A 24 4.92 2.73 -7.49
N ALA A 25 5.14 1.98 -8.57
CA ALA A 25 4.74 0.59 -8.67
C ALA A 25 5.42 -0.31 -7.61
N ARG A 26 6.67 0.00 -7.23
CA ARG A 26 7.34 -0.70 -6.11
C ARG A 26 6.71 -0.36 -4.78
N GLU A 27 6.47 0.92 -4.49
CA GLU A 27 5.81 1.33 -3.24
C GLU A 27 4.45 0.65 -3.07
N ARG A 28 3.64 0.63 -4.15
CA ARG A 28 2.36 -0.08 -4.20
C ARG A 28 2.50 -1.56 -3.82
N ARG A 29 3.43 -2.28 -4.44
CA ARG A 29 3.70 -3.70 -4.14
C ARG A 29 4.19 -3.90 -2.70
N THR A 30 5.05 -3.02 -2.21
CA THR A 30 5.54 -3.06 -0.82
C THR A 30 4.39 -2.96 0.16
N VAL A 31 3.50 -1.97 0.01
CA VAL A 31 2.38 -1.78 0.94
C VAL A 31 1.41 -2.97 0.89
N LEU A 32 1.11 -3.50 -0.29
CA LEU A 32 0.27 -4.69 -0.43
C LEU A 32 0.88 -5.91 0.29
N ALA A 33 2.18 -6.14 0.11
CA ALA A 33 2.87 -7.23 0.80
C ALA A 33 2.81 -7.07 2.33
N MET A 34 2.96 -5.84 2.82
CA MET A 34 2.86 -5.53 4.25
C MET A 34 1.46 -5.79 4.81
N ILE A 35 0.41 -5.39 4.07
CA ILE A 35 -0.99 -5.64 4.47
C ILE A 35 -1.28 -7.14 4.47
N ARG A 36 -0.83 -7.90 3.46
CA ARG A 36 -0.99 -9.37 3.42
C ARG A 36 -0.31 -10.05 4.62
N LEU A 37 0.92 -9.63 4.93
CA LEU A 37 1.66 -10.16 6.06
C LEU A 37 0.92 -9.89 7.38
N TYR A 38 0.49 -8.64 7.59
CA TYR A 38 -0.30 -8.27 8.76
C TYR A 38 -1.61 -9.06 8.86
N CYS A 39 -2.38 -9.16 7.78
CA CYS A 39 -3.64 -9.88 7.72
C CYS A 39 -3.46 -11.37 8.07
N SER A 40 -2.41 -12.00 7.54
CA SER A 40 -2.13 -13.41 7.83
C SER A 40 -1.82 -13.67 9.30
N HIS A 41 -1.11 -12.76 9.95
CA HIS A 41 -0.75 -12.90 11.35
C HIS A 41 -1.88 -12.51 12.30
N GLN A 42 -2.49 -11.34 12.12
CA GLN A 42 -3.52 -10.86 13.05
C GLN A 42 -4.87 -11.55 12.86
N HIS A 43 -5.24 -11.89 11.62
CA HIS A 43 -6.57 -12.39 11.31
C HIS A 43 -6.57 -13.86 10.87
N GLY A 44 -5.41 -14.54 10.92
CA GLY A 44 -5.28 -15.97 10.59
C GLY A 44 -5.61 -16.33 9.14
N ARG A 45 -5.70 -15.36 8.24
CA ARG A 45 -6.08 -15.56 6.82
C ARG A 45 -4.85 -15.73 5.94
N SER A 46 -4.71 -16.90 5.33
CA SER A 46 -3.66 -17.18 4.34
C SER A 46 -4.26 -17.21 2.92
N GLY A 47 -3.51 -16.70 1.94
CA GLY A 47 -3.90 -16.69 0.51
C GLY A 47 -4.68 -15.45 0.04
N HIS A 48 -5.56 -14.87 0.86
CA HIS A 48 -6.34 -13.67 0.50
C HIS A 48 -6.51 -12.69 1.68
N LEU A 49 -6.80 -11.42 1.38
CA LEU A 49 -7.08 -10.41 2.40
C LEU A 49 -8.49 -10.61 2.97
N CYS A 50 -8.66 -10.38 4.28
CA CYS A 50 -10.00 -10.25 4.87
C CYS A 50 -10.68 -8.94 4.41
N ALA A 51 -11.99 -8.82 4.62
CA ALA A 51 -12.76 -7.65 4.20
C ALA A 51 -12.17 -6.32 4.71
N GLU A 52 -11.79 -6.23 5.98
CA GLU A 52 -11.17 -5.03 6.55
C GLU A 52 -9.84 -4.66 5.87
N CYS A 53 -9.00 -5.67 5.59
CA CYS A 53 -7.72 -5.45 4.92
C CYS A 53 -7.89 -5.10 3.44
N VAL A 54 -8.94 -5.59 2.79
CA VAL A 54 -9.34 -5.16 1.43
C VAL A 54 -9.72 -3.69 1.44
N GLU A 55 -10.58 -3.25 2.37
CA GLU A 55 -10.95 -1.84 2.48
C GLU A 55 -9.75 -0.92 2.73
N LEU A 56 -8.84 -1.35 3.61
CA LEU A 56 -7.60 -0.61 3.87
C LEU A 56 -6.74 -0.53 2.61
N TRP A 57 -6.62 -1.63 1.86
CA TRP A 57 -5.88 -1.67 0.61
C TRP A 57 -6.48 -0.76 -0.46
N ASP A 58 -7.80 -0.82 -0.66
CA ASP A 58 -8.51 0.01 -1.63
C ASP A 58 -8.38 1.49 -1.29
N TYR A 59 -8.43 1.84 0.00
CA TYR A 59 -8.18 3.19 0.47
C TYR A 59 -6.76 3.67 0.15
N VAL A 60 -5.75 2.84 0.42
CA VAL A 60 -4.35 3.14 0.12
C VAL A 60 -4.16 3.36 -1.39
N GLN A 61 -4.75 2.49 -2.22
CA GLN A 61 -4.71 2.57 -3.68
C GLN A 61 -5.31 3.88 -4.17
N LEU A 62 -6.49 4.23 -3.70
CA LEU A 62 -7.16 5.48 -4.03
C LEU A 62 -6.30 6.71 -3.68
N ARG A 63 -5.65 6.70 -2.51
CA ARG A 63 -4.77 7.80 -2.09
C ARG A 63 -3.49 7.87 -2.91
N LEU A 64 -2.97 6.74 -3.36
CA LEU A 64 -1.82 6.67 -4.25
C LEU A 64 -2.17 7.26 -5.62
N GLU A 65 -3.25 6.81 -6.24
CA GLU A 65 -3.70 7.27 -7.57
C GLU A 65 -3.97 8.77 -7.61
N ARG A 66 -4.57 9.31 -6.54
CA ARG A 66 -4.90 10.74 -6.43
C ARG A 66 -3.76 11.58 -5.86
N CYS A 67 -2.54 11.05 -5.76
CA CYS A 67 -1.44 11.79 -5.16
C CYS A 67 -0.97 12.92 -6.10
N PRO A 68 -0.96 14.20 -5.67
CA PRO A 68 -0.51 15.30 -6.53
C PRO A 68 0.99 15.25 -6.84
N PHE A 69 1.78 14.50 -6.06
CA PHE A 69 3.23 14.40 -6.23
C PHE A 69 3.67 13.25 -7.15
N GLN A 70 2.79 12.28 -7.42
CA GLN A 70 3.05 11.10 -8.25
C GLN A 70 4.47 10.51 -8.07
N ASP A 71 5.30 10.51 -9.11
CA ASP A 71 6.64 9.92 -9.09
C ASP A 71 7.63 10.64 -8.15
N ASN A 72 7.40 11.93 -7.90
CA ASN A 72 8.19 12.76 -7.00
C ASN A 72 7.70 12.70 -5.54
N LYS A 73 6.71 11.83 -5.25
CA LYS A 73 6.11 11.72 -3.93
C LYS A 73 7.17 11.33 -2.86
N PRO A 74 7.30 12.08 -1.76
CA PRO A 74 8.13 11.65 -0.63
C PRO A 74 7.47 10.46 0.09
N THR A 75 8.18 9.85 1.04
CA THR A 75 7.53 8.84 1.90
C THR A 75 6.34 9.43 2.65
N CYS A 76 5.29 8.64 2.87
CA CYS A 76 4.05 9.12 3.49
C CYS A 76 4.29 9.78 4.86
N ALA A 77 5.31 9.33 5.61
CA ALA A 77 5.71 9.91 6.89
C ALA A 77 6.28 11.34 6.78
N LYS A 78 6.86 11.69 5.62
CA LYS A 78 7.45 13.00 5.33
C LYS A 78 6.63 13.80 4.30
N CYS A 79 5.39 13.38 4.04
CA CYS A 79 4.56 14.03 3.04
C CYS A 79 4.10 15.41 3.55
N PRO A 80 4.24 16.48 2.75
CA PRO A 80 3.83 17.83 3.17
C PRO A 80 2.31 18.01 3.22
N VAL A 81 1.53 17.03 2.73
CA VAL A 81 0.07 17.06 2.75
C VAL A 81 -0.49 15.96 3.64
N HIS A 82 -1.48 16.31 4.47
CA HIS A 82 -2.20 15.34 5.30
C HIS A 82 -3.30 14.66 4.48
N CYS A 83 -2.92 13.65 3.72
CA CYS A 83 -3.83 12.97 2.79
C CYS A 83 -4.68 11.86 3.42
N TYR A 84 -4.24 11.23 4.52
CA TYR A 84 -4.96 10.12 5.12
C TYR A 84 -5.98 10.62 6.14
N GLN A 85 -7.14 9.96 6.22
CA GLN A 85 -8.03 10.12 7.37
C GLN A 85 -7.34 9.61 8.64
N PRO A 86 -7.52 10.23 9.82
CA PRO A 86 -6.82 9.86 11.05
C PRO A 86 -6.95 8.37 11.41
N ALA A 87 -8.16 7.81 11.30
CA ALA A 87 -8.40 6.38 11.58
C ALA A 87 -7.64 5.46 10.61
N ARG A 88 -7.74 5.71 9.29
CA ARG A 88 -7.00 4.93 8.27
C ARG A 88 -5.49 5.11 8.40
N ARG A 89 -5.02 6.29 8.83
CA ARG A 89 -3.60 6.56 9.12
C ARG A 89 -3.10 5.70 10.29
N ALA A 90 -3.86 5.61 11.37
CA ALA A 90 -3.51 4.75 12.50
C ALA A 90 -3.48 3.27 12.08
N GLN A 91 -4.48 2.82 11.31
CA GLN A 91 -4.53 1.44 10.78
C GLN A 91 -3.29 1.11 9.95
N ILE A 92 -2.94 1.94 8.96
CA ILE A 92 -1.75 1.66 8.12
C ILE A 92 -0.46 1.76 8.93
N GLN A 93 -0.36 2.63 9.93
CA GLN A 93 0.82 2.68 10.81
C GLN A 93 0.98 1.40 11.63
N THR A 94 -0.10 0.80 12.11
CA THR A 94 -0.07 -0.51 12.78
C THR A 94 0.45 -1.60 11.83
N VAL A 95 -0.05 -1.64 10.60
CA VAL A 95 0.47 -2.54 9.55
C VAL A 95 1.96 -2.31 9.31
N MET A 96 2.38 -1.05 9.14
CA MET A 96 3.77 -0.68 8.86
C MET A 96 4.70 -1.06 10.01
N ARG A 97 4.29 -0.83 11.26
CA ARG A 97 5.06 -1.18 12.47
C ARG A 97 5.22 -2.68 12.62
N TYR A 98 4.17 -3.44 12.32
CA TYR A 98 4.21 -4.91 12.37
C TYR A 98 5.05 -5.50 11.23
N ALA A 99 4.76 -5.09 9.99
CA ALA A 99 5.33 -5.69 8.80
C ALA A 99 6.72 -5.15 8.45
N GLY A 100 7.07 -3.92 8.83
CA GLY A 100 8.35 -3.27 8.49
C GLY A 100 9.57 -4.11 8.85
N PRO A 101 9.76 -4.48 10.13
CA PRO A 101 10.88 -5.34 10.55
C PRO A 101 10.83 -6.73 9.89
N ARG A 102 9.63 -7.24 9.60
CA ARG A 102 9.40 -8.59 9.05
C ARG A 102 9.59 -8.67 7.53
N MET A 103 9.45 -7.55 6.83
CA MET A 103 9.74 -7.45 5.39
C MET A 103 11.21 -7.72 5.09
N LEU A 104 12.12 -7.43 6.02
CA LEU A 104 13.56 -7.70 5.86
C LEU A 104 13.86 -9.20 5.76
N TRP A 105 13.05 -10.05 6.41
CA TRP A 105 13.23 -11.50 6.42
C TRP A 105 12.62 -12.19 5.19
N ARG A 106 11.56 -11.62 4.60
CA ARG A 106 10.83 -12.21 3.45
C ARG A 106 11.25 -11.63 2.11
N HIS A 107 11.56 -10.34 2.07
CA HIS A 107 11.93 -9.58 0.88
C HIS A 107 13.11 -8.63 1.20
N PRO A 108 14.31 -9.17 1.50
CA PRO A 108 15.43 -8.38 2.02
C PRO A 108 15.80 -7.21 1.12
N VAL A 109 15.86 -7.42 -0.21
CA VAL A 109 16.17 -6.36 -1.18
C VAL A 109 15.11 -5.26 -1.22
N LEU A 110 13.82 -5.64 -1.15
CA LEU A 110 12.72 -4.68 -1.18
C LEU A 110 12.66 -3.86 0.12
N ALA A 111 12.90 -4.50 1.26
CA ALA A 111 12.92 -3.88 2.57
C ALA A 111 14.08 -2.87 2.69
N ILE A 112 15.30 -3.25 2.27
CA ILE A 112 16.46 -2.34 2.29
C ILE A 112 16.20 -1.12 1.42
N ARG A 113 15.71 -1.28 0.17
CA ARG A 113 15.37 -0.13 -0.68
C ARG A 113 14.29 0.76 -0.07
N HIS A 114 13.26 0.17 0.53
CA HIS A 114 12.19 0.94 1.18
C HIS A 114 12.70 1.76 2.37
N LEU A 115 13.59 1.19 3.20
CA LEU A 115 14.23 1.90 4.30
C LEU A 115 15.11 3.05 3.80
N LEU A 116 15.88 2.84 2.73
CA LEU A 116 16.70 3.88 2.10
C LEU A 116 15.84 5.00 1.47
N ASP A 117 14.69 4.68 0.89
CA ASP A 117 13.75 5.72 0.44
C ASP A 117 13.16 6.51 1.63
N GLY A 118 13.04 5.88 2.81
CA GLY A 118 12.66 6.51 4.08
C GLY A 118 13.63 7.56 4.60
N THR A 119 14.91 7.52 4.23
CA THR A 119 15.91 8.49 4.69
C THR A 119 15.95 9.78 3.85
N LYS A 120 15.40 9.77 2.63
CA LYS A 120 15.33 10.95 1.74
C LYS A 120 14.55 12.10 2.38
N LYS A 121 15.08 13.33 2.33
CA LYS A 121 14.41 14.55 2.83
C LYS A 121 13.22 14.89 1.93
N ALA A 122 12.14 15.42 2.49
CA ALA A 122 10.98 15.85 1.70
C ALA A 122 11.36 17.02 0.78
N PRO A 123 10.84 17.08 -0.46
CA PRO A 123 11.04 18.25 -1.31
C PRO A 123 10.33 19.48 -0.69
N ALA A 124 10.99 20.64 -0.75
CA ALA A 124 10.40 21.90 -0.31
C ALA A 124 9.18 22.25 -1.17
N LYS A 125 8.13 22.76 -0.53
CA LYS A 125 6.91 23.24 -1.20
C LYS A 125 7.30 24.44 -2.08
N LYS A 126 7.11 24.33 -3.41
CA LYS A 126 7.09 25.50 -4.30
C LYS A 126 5.74 26.19 -4.17
#